data_AF-A0A1D1XNU7-F1
#
_entry.id   AF-A0A1D1XNU7-F1
#
_cell.length_a   1.000
_cell.length_b   1.000
_cell.length_c   1.000
_cell.angle_alpha   90.00
_cell.angle_beta   90.00
_cell.angle_gamma   90.00
#
_symmetry.space_group_name_H-M   'P 1'
#
loop_
_entity.id
_entity.type
_entity.pdbx_description
1 polymer ?
#
loop_
_entity_poly.entity_id
_entity_poly.type
_entity_poly.pdbx_seq_one_letter_code
_entity_poly.pdbx_strand_id
1 'polypeptide(L)'
;LGSSAGDGASVIIKSVLERATDLLTSPHTTTNCNVSNRSLWQASFNAFFTLLTKYCMSKYDSIAQSLLMQAPDPVVAKSEAAKAISREMPVDLLRASLPHTDEHQRKMLVDFAQRSTMSVTGFNADGSGIGQMNSESVPG
;
A
#
# COMPACT_ATOMS: atom_id res chain seq x y z
N LEU A 1 -11.19 -0.11 8.41
CA LEU A 1 -9.94 -0.10 7.62
C LEU A 1 -9.26 1.23 7.91
N GLY A 2 -8.23 1.26 8.75
CA GLY A 2 -7.44 2.47 9.04
C GLY A 2 -7.82 3.33 10.25
N SER A 3 -8.66 2.86 11.19
CA SER A 3 -8.94 3.62 12.43
C SER A 3 -7.96 3.28 13.55
N SER A 4 -7.49 4.31 14.27
CA SER A 4 -6.63 4.22 15.46
C SER A 4 -7.25 3.37 16.60
N ALA A 5 -8.58 3.22 16.62
CA ALA A 5 -9.31 2.49 17.67
C ALA A 5 -9.32 0.96 17.52
N GLY A 6 -8.58 0.41 16.55
CA GLY A 6 -8.48 -1.03 16.29
C GLY A 6 -9.18 -1.42 14.99
N ASP A 7 -8.43 -2.06 14.10
CA ASP A 7 -8.89 -2.41 12.76
C ASP A 7 -9.17 -3.92 12.64
N GLY A 8 -10.07 -4.43 13.50
CA GLY A 8 -10.43 -5.84 13.53
C GLY A 8 -10.95 -6.36 12.17
N ALA A 9 -11.64 -5.50 11.42
CA ALA A 9 -12.08 -5.82 10.06
C ALA A 9 -10.90 -6.07 9.11
N SER A 10 -9.88 -5.20 9.09
CA SER A 10 -8.69 -5.44 8.26
C SER A 10 -7.95 -6.69 8.68
N VAL A 11 -7.87 -7.00 9.97
CA VAL A 11 -7.23 -8.24 10.46
C VAL A 11 -7.96 -9.46 9.90
N ILE A 12 -9.30 -9.51 10.00
CA ILE A 12 -10.10 -10.62 9.48
C ILE A 12 -9.91 -10.75 7.97
N ILE A 13 -10.03 -9.66 7.21
CA ILE A 13 -9.90 -9.71 5.75
C ILE A 13 -8.48 -10.12 5.34
N LYS A 14 -7.45 -9.59 6.01
CA LYS A 14 -6.05 -9.98 5.77
C LYS A 14 -5.85 -11.47 6.01
N SER A 15 -6.35 -12.01 7.14
CA SER A 15 -6.27 -13.45 7.41
C SER A 15 -6.99 -14.31 6.38
N VAL A 16 -8.12 -13.84 5.84
CA VAL A 16 -8.82 -14.51 4.73
C VAL A 16 -7.97 -14.52 3.45
N LEU A 17 -7.37 -13.38 3.09
CA LEU A 17 -6.49 -13.28 1.92
C LEU A 17 -5.25 -14.17 2.05
N GLU A 18 -4.59 -14.16 3.21
CA GLU A 18 -3.42 -15.01 3.50
C GLU A 18 -3.80 -16.49 3.40
N ARG A 19 -4.91 -16.89 4.02
CA ARG A 19 -5.40 -18.28 3.94
C ARG A 19 -5.75 -18.69 2.52
N ALA A 20 -6.35 -17.80 1.73
CA ALA A 20 -6.65 -18.07 0.34
C ALA A 20 -5.37 -18.26 -0.49
N THR A 21 -4.31 -17.49 -0.23
CA THR A 21 -3.01 -17.67 -0.87
C THR A 21 -2.47 -19.07 -0.60
N ASP A 22 -2.47 -19.51 0.66
CA ASP A 22 -2.01 -20.86 1.03
C ASP A 22 -2.79 -21.95 0.29
N LEU A 23 -4.12 -21.84 0.24
CA LEU A 23 -4.99 -22.83 -0.39
C LEU A 23 -4.85 -22.91 -1.91
N LEU A 24 -4.63 -21.77 -2.56
CA LEU A 24 -4.58 -21.68 -4.03
C LEU A 24 -3.20 -22.03 -4.59
N THR A 25 -2.14 -21.80 -3.81
CA THR A 25 -0.73 -22.03 -4.21
C THR A 25 -0.17 -23.37 -3.73
N SER A 26 -0.70 -23.97 -2.65
CA SER A 26 -0.17 -25.24 -2.14
C SER A 26 -0.48 -26.43 -3.06
N PRO A 27 0.55 -27.17 -3.55
CA PRO A 27 0.38 -28.32 -4.43
C PRO A 27 -0.53 -29.41 -3.83
N HIS A 28 -0.45 -29.62 -2.52
CA HIS A 28 -1.18 -30.69 -1.81
C HIS A 28 -2.66 -30.36 -1.54
N THR A 29 -3.07 -29.08 -1.61
CA THR A 29 -4.48 -28.66 -1.44
C THR A 29 -5.19 -28.45 -2.77
N THR A 30 -4.45 -28.45 -3.90
CA THR A 30 -5.02 -28.25 -5.24
C THR A 30 -6.05 -29.31 -5.64
N THR A 31 -5.98 -30.51 -5.08
CA THR A 31 -6.93 -31.61 -5.31
C THR A 31 -8.32 -31.35 -4.72
N ASN A 32 -8.43 -30.51 -3.69
CA ASN A 32 -9.69 -30.22 -3.00
C ASN A 32 -10.36 -28.91 -3.48
N CYS A 33 -9.63 -28.06 -4.20
CA CYS A 33 -10.16 -26.79 -4.72
C CYS A 33 -10.58 -26.94 -6.18
N ASN A 34 -11.84 -27.35 -6.41
CA ASN A 34 -12.43 -27.45 -7.75
C ASN A 34 -12.42 -26.08 -8.47
N VAL A 35 -12.37 -26.09 -9.80
CA VAL A 35 -12.37 -24.94 -10.71
C VAL A 35 -13.49 -23.93 -10.37
N SER A 36 -14.68 -24.40 -10.02
CA SER A 36 -15.81 -23.54 -9.62
C SER A 36 -15.55 -22.74 -8.33
N ASN A 37 -14.80 -23.30 -7.37
CA ASN A 37 -14.44 -22.59 -6.14
C ASN A 37 -13.37 -21.52 -6.41
N ARG A 38 -12.44 -21.81 -7.34
CA ARG A 38 -11.44 -20.83 -7.79
C ARG A 38 -12.09 -19.66 -8.53
N SER A 39 -13.06 -19.94 -9.42
CA SER A 39 -13.77 -18.87 -10.14
C SER A 39 -14.62 -18.02 -9.22
N LEU A 40 -15.33 -18.63 -8.25
CA LEU A 40 -16.08 -17.90 -7.23
C LEU A 40 -15.15 -17.02 -6.40
N TRP A 41 -14.03 -17.57 -5.90
CA TRP A 41 -13.03 -16.79 -5.17
C TRP A 41 -12.54 -15.60 -5.97
N GLN A 42 -12.16 -15.80 -7.23
CA GLN A 42 -11.65 -14.72 -8.08
C GLN A 42 -12.72 -13.64 -8.30
N ALA A 43 -13.97 -14.02 -8.53
CA ALA A 43 -15.07 -13.06 -8.68
C ALA A 43 -15.29 -12.25 -7.40
N SER A 44 -15.29 -12.91 -6.23
CA SER A 44 -15.41 -12.25 -4.92
C SER A 44 -14.23 -11.31 -4.65
N PHE A 45 -13.01 -11.77 -4.93
CA PHE A 45 -11.80 -10.97 -4.78
C PHE A 45 -11.83 -9.75 -5.71
N ASN A 46 -12.20 -9.90 -6.98
CA ASN A 46 -12.27 -8.79 -7.92
C ASN A 46 -13.27 -7.71 -7.49
N ALA A 47 -14.43 -8.13 -6.98
CA ALA A 47 -15.43 -7.21 -6.42
C ALA A 47 -14.85 -6.46 -5.20
N PHE A 48 -14.28 -7.20 -4.24
CA PHE A 48 -13.62 -6.64 -3.06
C PHE A 48 -12.49 -5.67 -3.45
N PHE A 49 -11.64 -6.04 -4.38
CA PHE A 49 -10.47 -5.26 -4.78
C PHE A 49 -10.88 -3.97 -5.50
N THR A 50 -11.97 -4.00 -6.26
CA THR A 50 -12.59 -2.79 -6.83
C THR A 50 -13.07 -1.84 -5.73
N LEU A 51 -13.67 -2.35 -4.67
CA LEU A 51 -14.07 -1.55 -3.50
C LEU A 51 -12.85 -0.99 -2.75
N LEU A 52 -11.84 -1.82 -2.52
CA LEU A 52 -10.60 -1.43 -1.83
C LEU A 52 -9.87 -0.32 -2.57
N THR A 53 -9.70 -0.45 -3.88
CA THR A 53 -9.01 0.55 -4.71
C THR A 53 -9.79 1.86 -4.78
N LYS A 54 -11.12 1.82 -4.93
CA LYS A 54 -11.98 3.01 -4.84
C LYS A 54 -11.83 3.72 -3.50
N TYR A 55 -11.86 2.97 -2.40
CA TYR A 55 -11.63 3.53 -1.07
C TYR A 55 -10.25 4.21 -0.98
N CYS A 56 -9.20 3.56 -1.46
CA CYS A 56 -7.84 4.11 -1.42
C CYS A 56 -7.74 5.43 -2.21
N MET A 57 -8.33 5.47 -3.41
CA MET A 57 -8.35 6.68 -4.24
C MET A 57 -9.15 7.81 -3.59
N SER A 58 -10.37 7.54 -3.13
CA SER A 58 -11.20 8.56 -2.48
C SER A 58 -10.56 9.12 -1.20
N LYS A 59 -9.88 8.26 -0.42
CA LYS A 59 -9.12 8.70 0.75
C LYS A 59 -7.93 9.58 0.37
N TYR A 60 -7.16 9.20 -0.65
CA TYR A 60 -6.06 10.01 -1.15
C TYR A 60 -6.54 11.40 -1.61
N ASP A 61 -7.59 11.46 -2.44
CA ASP A 61 -8.14 12.71 -2.95
C ASP A 61 -8.63 13.62 -1.82
N SER A 62 -9.32 13.03 -0.83
CA SER A 62 -9.81 13.77 0.34
C SER A 62 -8.67 14.37 1.18
N ILE A 63 -7.59 13.63 1.42
CA ILE A 63 -6.42 14.12 2.17
C ILE A 63 -5.70 15.20 1.37
N ALA A 64 -5.46 14.98 0.07
CA ALA A 64 -4.80 15.93 -0.80
C ALA A 64 -5.57 17.26 -0.89
N GLN A 65 -6.90 17.21 -1.02
CA GLN A 65 -7.75 18.39 -1.06
C GLN A 65 -7.77 19.14 0.28
N SER A 66 -7.87 18.42 1.41
CA SER A 66 -7.85 19.04 2.74
C SER A 66 -6.56 19.81 2.97
N LEU A 67 -5.44 19.28 2.52
CA LEU A 67 -4.14 19.86 2.79
C LEU A 67 -3.83 21.07 1.89
N LEU A 68 -4.32 21.05 0.64
CA LEU A 68 -4.29 22.21 -0.25
C LEU A 68 -5.04 23.42 0.37
N MET A 69 -6.06 23.16 1.18
CA MET A 69 -6.83 24.19 1.87
C MET A 69 -6.18 24.69 3.17
N GLN A 70 -5.26 23.92 3.77
CA GLN A 70 -4.72 24.19 5.11
C GLN A 70 -3.30 24.77 5.13
N ALA A 71 -2.48 24.54 4.09
CA ALA A 71 -1.05 24.84 4.15
C ALA A 71 -0.63 26.06 3.31
N PRO A 72 -0.01 27.09 3.92
CA PRO A 72 0.62 28.21 3.18
C PRO A 72 1.91 27.82 2.45
N ASP A 73 2.62 26.79 2.94
CA ASP A 73 3.90 26.32 2.40
C ASP A 73 3.74 24.96 1.69
N PRO A 74 4.00 24.88 0.37
CA PRO A 74 3.82 23.67 -0.43
C PRO A 74 4.80 22.53 -0.07
N VAL A 75 5.92 22.81 0.58
CA VAL A 75 6.93 21.80 0.96
C VAL A 75 6.51 21.08 2.24
N VAL A 76 6.09 21.83 3.25
CA VAL A 76 5.57 21.28 4.52
C VAL A 76 4.27 20.52 4.27
N ALA A 77 3.39 21.07 3.41
CA ALA A 77 2.18 20.40 2.96
C ALA A 77 2.48 19.00 2.40
N LYS A 78 3.42 18.85 1.46
CA LYS A 78 3.70 17.53 0.85
C LYS A 78 4.15 16.48 1.87
N SER A 79 4.98 16.86 2.83
CA SER A 79 5.46 15.97 3.88
C SER A 79 4.32 15.52 4.82
N GLU A 80 3.45 16.45 5.22
CA GLU A 80 2.27 16.12 6.02
C GLU A 80 1.26 15.28 5.25
N ALA A 81 1.09 15.51 3.94
CA ALA A 81 0.26 14.70 3.06
C ALA A 81 0.74 13.26 3.06
N ALA A 82 2.04 13.05 2.84
CA ALA A 82 2.67 11.73 2.84
C ALA A 82 2.36 10.96 4.12
N LYS A 83 2.51 11.64 5.26
CA LYS A 83 2.31 11.06 6.59
C LYS A 83 0.84 10.77 6.87
N ALA A 84 -0.07 11.64 6.44
CA ALA A 84 -1.51 11.43 6.57
C ALA A 84 -1.98 10.28 5.68
N ILE A 85 -1.55 10.26 4.42
CA ILE A 85 -1.86 9.19 3.45
C ILE A 85 -1.33 7.85 3.97
N SER A 86 -0.07 7.77 4.39
CA SER A 86 0.52 6.50 4.88
C SER A 86 -0.15 5.96 6.15
N ARG A 87 -0.73 6.83 6.99
CA ARG A 87 -1.50 6.42 8.17
C ARG A 87 -2.89 5.90 7.85
N GLU A 88 -3.54 6.48 6.85
CA GLU A 88 -4.91 6.16 6.48
C GLU A 88 -5.00 5.06 5.41
N MET A 89 -3.90 4.81 4.68
CA MET A 89 -3.84 3.78 3.66
C MET A 89 -3.75 2.37 4.24
N PRO A 90 -4.60 1.42 3.78
CA PRO A 90 -4.62 0.05 4.28
C PRO A 90 -3.49 -0.78 3.64
N VAL A 91 -2.23 -0.38 3.87
CA VAL A 91 -1.04 -0.93 3.21
C VAL A 91 -0.92 -2.44 3.38
N ASP A 92 -1.19 -2.96 4.59
CA ASP A 92 -1.14 -4.40 4.85
C ASP A 92 -2.19 -5.17 4.06
N LEU A 93 -3.38 -4.59 3.86
CA LEU A 93 -4.46 -5.20 3.11
C LEU A 93 -4.17 -5.19 1.61
N LEU A 94 -3.60 -4.09 1.11
CA LEU A 94 -3.13 -3.97 -0.27
C LEU A 94 -2.03 -5.01 -0.56
N ARG A 95 -1.07 -5.16 0.36
CA ARG A 95 0.01 -6.16 0.25
C ARG A 95 -0.52 -7.58 0.26
N ALA A 96 -1.45 -7.91 1.18
CA ALA A 96 -2.09 -9.22 1.23
C ALA A 96 -2.97 -9.52 0.00
N SER A 97 -3.40 -8.50 -0.74
CA SER A 97 -4.18 -8.66 -1.97
C SER A 97 -3.32 -9.03 -3.18
N LEU A 98 -2.02 -8.74 -3.19
CA LEU A 98 -1.13 -8.94 -4.35
C LEU A 98 -1.17 -10.35 -4.95
N PRO A 99 -1.15 -11.46 -4.18
CA PRO A 99 -1.18 -12.82 -4.75
C PRO A 99 -2.47 -13.15 -5.51
N HIS A 100 -3.53 -12.35 -5.30
CA HIS A 100 -4.85 -12.56 -5.87
C HIS A 100 -5.14 -11.62 -7.05
N THR A 101 -4.26 -10.65 -7.29
CA THR A 101 -4.38 -9.69 -8.39
C THR A 101 -3.95 -10.27 -9.72
N ASP A 102 -4.69 -9.92 -10.77
CA ASP A 102 -4.21 -10.07 -12.15
C ASP A 102 -3.19 -8.98 -12.52
N GLU A 103 -2.61 -9.10 -13.72
CA GLU A 103 -1.58 -8.17 -14.20
C GLU A 103 -2.10 -6.73 -14.35
N HIS A 104 -3.36 -6.57 -14.75
CA HIS A 104 -3.98 -5.25 -14.90
C HIS A 104 -4.17 -4.59 -13.53
N GLN A 105 -4.71 -5.32 -12.56
CA GLN A 105 -4.89 -4.87 -11.18
C GLN A 105 -3.54 -4.53 -10.52
N ARG A 106 -2.50 -5.32 -10.78
CA ARG A 106 -1.14 -5.04 -10.30
C ARG A 106 -0.58 -3.75 -10.87
N LYS A 107 -0.76 -3.51 -12.18
CA LYS A 107 -0.38 -2.25 -12.82
C LYS A 107 -1.11 -1.05 -12.20
N MET A 108 -2.41 -1.17 -11.93
CA MET A 108 -3.16 -0.09 -11.26
C MET A 108 -2.61 0.23 -9.86
N LEU A 109 -2.18 -0.78 -9.10
CA LEU A 109 -1.54 -0.56 -7.79
C LEU A 109 -0.19 0.14 -7.91
N VAL A 110 0.62 -0.22 -8.91
CA VAL A 110 1.89 0.46 -9.18
C VAL A 110 1.65 1.91 -9.56
N ASP A 111 0.71 2.18 -10.47
CA ASP A 111 0.37 3.55 -10.88
C ASP A 111 -0.17 4.38 -9.70
N PHE A 112 -0.98 3.75 -8.82
CA PHE A 112 -1.45 4.39 -7.60
C PHE A 112 -0.31 4.68 -6.64
N ALA A 113 0.53 3.69 -6.34
CA ALA A 113 1.69 3.86 -5.48
C ALA A 113 2.63 4.93 -6.03
N GLN A 114 2.83 5.01 -7.35
CA GLN A 114 3.58 6.08 -7.99
C GLN A 114 2.89 7.44 -7.85
N ARG A 115 1.56 7.57 -7.98
CA ARG A 115 0.89 8.86 -7.73
C ARG A 115 0.97 9.30 -6.27
N SER A 116 0.82 8.36 -5.34
CA SER A 116 0.92 8.60 -3.90
C SER A 116 2.36 8.75 -3.41
N THR A 117 3.36 8.23 -4.14
CA THR A 117 4.78 8.44 -3.84
C THR A 117 5.36 9.61 -4.61
N MET A 118 4.98 9.92 -5.86
CA MET A 118 5.46 11.09 -6.61
C MET A 118 4.87 12.42 -6.10
N SER A 119 3.84 12.37 -5.25
CA SER A 119 3.46 13.48 -4.36
C SER A 119 4.34 13.60 -3.11
N VAL A 120 5.28 12.67 -2.92
CA VAL A 120 6.06 12.38 -1.70
C VAL A 120 7.56 12.12 -1.95
N THR A 121 8.04 11.92 -3.19
CA THR A 121 9.43 11.50 -3.43
C THR A 121 10.38 12.69 -3.37
N GLY A 122 10.75 13.01 -2.14
CA GLY A 122 12.14 13.30 -1.74
C GLY A 122 12.72 12.15 -0.91
N PHE A 123 12.27 10.91 -1.09
CA PHE A 123 12.96 9.74 -0.55
C PHE A 123 14.10 9.37 -1.52
N ASN A 124 15.24 10.02 -1.33
CA ASN A 124 16.50 9.55 -1.87
C ASN A 124 16.76 8.16 -1.32
N ALA A 125 16.81 7.17 -2.21
CA ALA A 125 17.59 5.98 -1.97
C ALA A 125 19.07 6.36 -2.16
N ASP A 126 19.67 7.05 -1.18
CA ASP A 126 21.13 7.20 -1.12
C ASP A 126 21.74 5.92 -0.54
N GLY A 127 21.73 4.90 -1.39
CA GLY A 127 22.61 3.75 -1.25
C GLY A 127 23.86 3.97 -2.09
N SER A 128 24.99 4.15 -1.40
CA SER A 128 26.39 3.96 -1.87
C SER A 128 27.19 5.25 -2.08
N GLY A 129 28.10 5.51 -1.13
CA GLY A 129 29.12 6.54 -1.26
C GLY A 129 29.94 6.71 0.02
N ILE A 130 30.56 5.63 0.51
CA ILE A 130 31.62 5.72 1.52
C ILE A 130 32.73 6.62 0.95
N GLY A 131 32.99 7.77 1.56
CA GLY A 131 34.15 8.57 1.19
C GLY A 131 34.10 10.05 1.55
N GLN A 132 33.93 10.40 2.83
CA GLN A 132 34.52 11.67 3.31
C GLN A 132 34.81 11.61 4.80
N MET A 133 36.00 11.09 5.11
CA MET A 133 36.64 11.21 6.42
C MET A 133 37.18 12.64 6.55
N ASN A 134 36.45 13.51 7.25
CA ASN A 134 36.93 14.81 7.69
C ASN A 134 37.88 14.58 8.89
N SER A 135 39.18 14.80 8.70
CA SER A 135 40.16 14.86 9.80
C SER A 135 40.43 16.34 10.10
N GLU A 136 39.86 16.82 11.21
CA GLU A 136 40.20 18.12 11.79
C GLU A 136 41.60 18.08 12.41
N SER A 137 42.40 19.11 12.13
CA SER A 137 43.72 19.35 12.73
C SER A 137 43.55 20.27 13.94
N VAL A 138 44.06 19.87 15.11
CA VAL A 138 44.05 20.68 16.35
C VAL A 138 45.45 21.26 16.57
N PRO A 139 45.61 22.58 16.80
CA PRO A 139 46.89 23.19 17.14
C PRO A 139 47.25 22.95 18.62
N GLY A 140 48.51 22.60 18.87
CA GLY A 140 49.18 22.65 20.16
C GLY A 140 50.57 23.25 19.99
#